data_AF-A0A7C7IUC1-F1
#
_entry.id   AF-A0A7C7IUC1-F1
#
_cell.length_a   1.000
_cell.length_b   1.000
_cell.length_c   1.000
_cell.angle_alpha   90.00
_cell.angle_beta   90.00
_cell.angle_gamma   90.00
#
_symmetry.space_group_name_H-M   'P 1'
#
loop_
_entity.id
_entity.type
_entity.pdbx_description
1 polymer ?
#
loop_
_entity_poly.entity_id
_entity_poly.type
_entity_poly.pdbx_seq_one_letter_code
_entity_poly.pdbx_strand_id
1 'polypeptide(L)'
;GAVNAFHPETGQGNNPVTGEENQELNKIARNLKDSGLGWVAFADENVGEGSSREHAAMEPRHMGCLVFVANSYARIFEANLKKQAVLPLTFSDKADYDKIQAKDRISFEGLDQLAPGKAVTMTIKHEDGSNDSLQVNHTLNENEINWFQAGSALNYVGSQK
;
A
#
# COMPACT_ATOMS: atom_id res chain seq x y z
N GLY A 1 -6.16 16.41 -4.62
CA GLY A 1 -6.35 14.96 -4.85
C GLY A 1 -5.01 14.33 -5.12
N ALA A 2 -4.92 13.00 -5.24
CA ALA A 2 -3.68 12.34 -5.63
C ALA A 2 -3.42 12.53 -7.14
N VAL A 3 -2.16 12.72 -7.52
CA VAL A 3 -1.71 12.68 -8.92
C VAL A 3 -1.31 11.24 -9.23
N ASN A 4 -1.70 10.73 -10.39
CA ASN A 4 -1.44 9.36 -10.80
C ASN A 4 -0.39 9.36 -11.92
N ALA A 5 0.68 8.55 -11.79
CA ALA A 5 1.74 8.47 -12.80
C ALA A 5 1.22 8.02 -14.18
N PHE A 6 0.09 7.30 -14.21
CA PHE A 6 -0.51 6.76 -15.43
C PHE A 6 -1.75 7.55 -15.89
N HIS A 7 -2.07 8.69 -15.27
CA HIS A 7 -3.25 9.48 -15.62
C HIS A 7 -3.06 10.98 -15.35
N PRO A 8 -3.38 11.87 -16.32
CA PRO A 8 -3.07 13.30 -16.20
C PRO A 8 -3.96 14.04 -15.20
N GLU A 9 -5.21 13.61 -15.02
CA GLU A 9 -6.17 14.31 -14.15
C GLU A 9 -6.01 13.92 -12.67
N THR A 10 -6.00 14.93 -11.81
CA THR A 10 -5.89 14.75 -10.35
C THR A 10 -7.13 14.05 -9.79
N GLY A 11 -6.92 13.00 -8.99
CA GLY A 11 -8.00 12.24 -8.37
C GLY A 11 -8.66 11.22 -9.28
N GLN A 12 -8.13 11.02 -10.50
CA GLN A 12 -8.59 10.03 -11.46
C GLN A 12 -7.48 9.05 -11.83
N GLY A 13 -7.88 7.94 -12.44
CA GLY A 13 -6.98 6.90 -12.91
C GLY A 13 -7.70 5.92 -13.82
N ASN A 14 -6.96 4.87 -14.20
CA ASN A 14 -7.48 3.76 -14.99
C ASN A 14 -7.66 2.55 -14.08
N ASN A 15 -8.73 1.80 -14.28
CA ASN A 15 -8.97 0.57 -13.55
C ASN A 15 -8.01 -0.53 -14.05
N PRO A 16 -7.11 -1.06 -13.19
CA PRO A 16 -6.08 -2.00 -13.60
C PRO A 16 -6.59 -3.42 -13.89
N VAL A 17 -7.89 -3.67 -13.67
CA VAL A 17 -8.54 -4.96 -13.89
C VAL A 17 -9.50 -4.89 -15.07
N THR A 18 -10.39 -3.89 -15.11
CA THR A 18 -11.37 -3.74 -16.19
C THR A 18 -10.80 -3.05 -17.43
N GLY A 19 -9.73 -2.27 -17.28
CA GLY A 19 -9.17 -1.42 -18.33
C GLY A 19 -9.96 -0.14 -18.59
N GLU A 20 -11.01 0.15 -17.81
CA GLU A 20 -11.79 1.38 -17.93
C GLU A 20 -10.93 2.59 -17.54
N GLU A 21 -10.92 3.63 -18.38
CA GLU A 21 -10.14 4.85 -18.19
C GLU A 21 -10.95 5.99 -17.57
N ASN A 22 -10.27 7.05 -17.10
CA ASN A 22 -10.87 8.28 -16.60
C ASN A 22 -11.87 8.08 -15.44
N GLN A 23 -11.54 7.17 -14.52
CA GLN A 23 -12.37 6.89 -13.35
C GLN A 23 -11.85 7.59 -12.10
N GLU A 24 -12.75 8.05 -11.23
CA GLU A 24 -12.37 8.54 -9.91
C GLU A 24 -11.71 7.41 -9.09
N LEU A 25 -10.62 7.72 -8.39
CA LEU A 25 -9.84 6.72 -7.64
C LEU A 25 -10.67 5.97 -6.58
N ASN A 26 -11.64 6.64 -5.95
CA ASN A 26 -12.57 6.02 -5.00
C ASN A 26 -13.49 4.98 -5.67
N LYS A 27 -13.91 5.18 -6.94
CA LYS A 27 -14.72 4.24 -7.71
C LYS A 27 -13.90 3.02 -8.09
N ILE A 28 -12.65 3.22 -8.52
CA ILE A 28 -11.71 2.13 -8.79
C ILE A 28 -11.50 1.29 -7.53
N ALA A 29 -11.15 1.92 -6.40
CA ALA A 29 -10.92 1.21 -5.14
C ALA A 29 -12.17 0.43 -4.67
N ARG A 30 -13.37 1.00 -4.85
CA ARG A 30 -14.64 0.31 -4.56
C ARG A 30 -14.86 -0.90 -5.45
N ASN A 31 -14.65 -0.76 -6.75
CA ASN A 31 -14.78 -1.85 -7.71
C ASN A 31 -13.84 -3.02 -7.39
N LEU A 32 -12.57 -2.73 -7.04
CA LEU A 32 -11.60 -3.74 -6.63
C LEU A 32 -12.07 -4.47 -5.37
N LYS A 33 -12.46 -3.71 -4.34
CA LYS A 33 -12.98 -4.27 -3.08
C LYS A 33 -14.22 -5.14 -3.29
N ASP A 34 -15.19 -4.66 -4.05
CA ASP A 34 -16.44 -5.38 -4.33
C ASP A 34 -16.20 -6.66 -5.16
N SER A 35 -15.08 -6.70 -5.90
CA SER A 35 -14.60 -7.89 -6.64
C SER A 35 -13.75 -8.83 -5.78
N GLY A 36 -13.59 -8.55 -4.48
CA GLY A 36 -12.76 -9.34 -3.56
C GLY A 36 -11.26 -9.17 -3.76
N LEU A 37 -10.83 -8.13 -4.48
CA LEU A 37 -9.42 -7.84 -4.75
C LEU A 37 -8.90 -6.76 -3.80
N GLY A 38 -7.79 -7.08 -3.12
CA GLY A 38 -6.99 -6.08 -2.43
C GLY A 38 -6.13 -5.29 -3.41
N TRP A 39 -5.70 -4.10 -2.99
CA TRP A 39 -4.84 -3.25 -3.81
C TRP A 39 -3.68 -2.65 -3.03
N VAL A 40 -2.66 -2.24 -3.79
CA VAL A 40 -1.41 -1.64 -3.32
C VAL A 40 -1.31 -0.24 -3.88
N ALA A 41 -0.92 0.73 -3.05
CA ALA A 41 -0.52 2.06 -3.53
C ALA A 41 1.00 2.11 -3.67
N PHE A 42 1.46 2.62 -4.81
CA PHE A 42 2.85 2.98 -5.03
C PHE A 42 2.99 4.50 -5.01
N ALA A 43 4.00 5.01 -4.32
CA ALA A 43 4.25 6.43 -4.23
C ALA A 43 5.75 6.73 -4.29
N ASP A 44 6.08 7.96 -4.64
CA ASP A 44 7.46 8.42 -4.67
C ASP A 44 7.91 8.86 -3.25
N GLU A 45 8.44 10.07 -3.10
CA GLU A 45 8.97 10.56 -1.82
C GLU A 45 7.93 11.28 -0.96
N ASN A 46 8.18 11.27 0.35
CA ASN A 46 7.44 12.01 1.38
C ASN A 46 5.91 11.84 1.31
N VAL A 47 5.44 10.62 1.01
CA VAL A 47 4.00 10.39 0.82
C VAL A 47 3.22 10.70 2.09
N GLY A 48 2.06 11.34 1.90
CA GLY A 48 1.21 11.78 3.02
C GLY A 48 1.71 13.05 3.72
N GLU A 49 2.56 13.85 3.06
CA GLU A 49 2.93 15.18 3.53
C GLU A 49 1.69 16.07 3.74
N GLY A 50 1.72 16.87 4.81
CA GLY A 50 0.70 17.84 5.13
C GLY A 50 -0.10 17.47 6.37
N SER A 51 -1.43 17.52 6.27
CA SER A 51 -2.32 17.41 7.42
C SER A 51 -2.31 15.99 8.02
N SER A 52 -2.16 15.91 9.35
CA SER A 52 -2.05 14.68 10.15
C SER A 52 -3.33 13.83 10.26
N ARG A 53 -4.27 13.95 9.32
CA ARG A 53 -5.61 13.36 9.43
C ARG A 53 -5.53 11.84 9.42
N GLU A 54 -5.99 11.19 10.49
CA GLU A 54 -6.08 9.72 10.57
C GLU A 54 -6.96 9.12 9.46
N HIS A 55 -7.92 9.90 8.97
CA HIS A 55 -8.76 9.55 7.82
C HIS A 55 -7.96 9.18 6.57
N ALA A 56 -6.78 9.78 6.38
CA ALA A 56 -5.92 9.46 5.24
C ALA A 56 -5.47 7.99 5.23
N ALA A 57 -5.45 7.30 6.37
CA ALA A 57 -5.18 5.87 6.46
C ALA A 57 -6.45 5.02 6.59
N MET A 58 -7.48 5.52 7.29
CA MET A 58 -8.75 4.81 7.46
C MET A 58 -9.51 4.62 6.15
N GLU A 59 -9.54 5.65 5.30
CA GLU A 59 -10.27 5.60 4.02
C GLU A 59 -9.67 4.55 3.06
N PRO A 60 -8.34 4.53 2.78
CA PRO A 60 -7.72 3.44 2.02
C PRO A 60 -8.02 2.06 2.61
N ARG A 61 -7.86 1.89 3.93
CA ARG A 61 -8.10 0.61 4.60
C ARG A 61 -9.55 0.13 4.44
N HIS A 62 -10.51 1.05 4.58
CA HIS A 62 -11.92 0.77 4.36
C HIS A 62 -12.20 0.38 2.90
N MET A 63 -11.47 0.96 1.96
CA MET A 63 -11.63 0.75 0.52
C MET A 63 -10.80 -0.43 -0.02
N GLY A 64 -10.22 -1.28 0.83
CA GLY A 64 -9.53 -2.51 0.42
C GLY A 64 -8.02 -2.36 0.18
N CYS A 65 -7.41 -1.24 0.58
CA CYS A 65 -5.96 -1.12 0.57
C CYS A 65 -5.33 -2.10 1.56
N LEU A 66 -4.30 -2.81 1.12
CA LEU A 66 -3.53 -3.73 1.95
C LEU A 66 -2.13 -3.18 2.27
N VAL A 67 -1.47 -2.59 1.28
CA VAL A 67 -0.06 -2.19 1.36
C VAL A 67 0.13 -0.84 0.69
N PHE A 68 0.97 0.00 1.28
CA PHE A 68 1.59 1.14 0.60
C PHE A 68 3.07 0.81 0.41
N VAL A 69 3.61 1.08 -0.77
CA VAL A 69 5.05 0.98 -1.07
C VAL A 69 5.51 2.34 -1.57
N ALA A 70 6.51 2.93 -0.90
CA ALA A 70 6.97 4.27 -1.26
C ALA A 70 8.48 4.43 -1.16
N ASN A 71 9.05 5.46 -1.78
CA ASN A 71 10.46 5.81 -1.55
C ASN A 71 10.66 6.39 -0.14
N SER A 72 9.68 7.14 0.38
CA SER A 72 9.66 7.59 1.78
C SER A 72 8.27 8.08 2.22
N TYR A 73 8.04 8.16 3.53
CA TYR A 73 6.78 8.58 4.14
C TYR A 73 6.95 9.83 5.01
N ALA A 74 5.90 10.66 5.05
CA ALA A 74 5.73 11.59 6.15
C ALA A 74 5.44 10.81 7.45
N ARG A 75 6.17 11.14 8.53
CA ARG A 75 6.16 10.41 9.81
C ARG A 75 4.76 10.10 10.36
N ILE A 76 3.85 11.06 10.32
CA ILE A 76 2.50 10.89 10.90
C ILE A 76 1.64 9.97 10.01
N PHE A 77 1.77 10.08 8.70
CA PHE A 77 1.04 9.23 7.77
C PHE A 77 1.47 7.77 7.92
N GLU A 78 2.78 7.50 7.99
CA GLU A 78 3.32 6.17 8.24
C GLU A 78 2.75 5.56 9.54
N ALA A 79 2.75 6.33 10.63
CA ALA A 79 2.19 5.88 11.91
C ALA A 79 0.69 5.56 11.80
N ASN A 80 -0.07 6.33 11.03
CA ASN A 80 -1.50 6.09 10.83
C ASN A 80 -1.76 4.83 9.99
N LEU A 81 -0.95 4.56 8.96
CA LEU A 81 -1.04 3.32 8.18
C LEU A 81 -0.84 2.10 9.09
N LYS A 82 0.22 2.10 9.90
CA LYS A 82 0.49 1.02 10.88
C LYS A 82 -0.68 0.78 11.83
N LYS A 83 -1.27 1.85 12.39
CA LYS A 83 -2.44 1.75 13.29
C LYS A 83 -3.65 1.11 12.61
N GLN A 84 -3.84 1.33 11.31
CA GLN A 84 -4.97 0.79 10.54
C GLN A 84 -4.67 -0.56 9.88
N ALA A 85 -3.50 -1.17 10.17
CA ALA A 85 -3.01 -2.40 9.55
C ALA A 85 -2.95 -2.32 8.01
N VAL A 86 -2.69 -1.13 7.46
CA VAL A 86 -2.18 -0.98 6.10
C VAL A 86 -0.66 -1.01 6.21
N LEU A 87 -0.01 -1.95 5.53
CA LEU A 87 1.43 -2.16 5.70
C LEU A 87 2.22 -1.07 4.94
N PRO A 88 2.94 -0.16 5.62
CA PRO A 88 3.83 0.78 4.95
C PRO A 88 5.18 0.09 4.69
N LEU A 89 5.53 -0.04 3.43
CA LEU A 89 6.80 -0.57 2.96
C LEU A 89 7.57 0.52 2.23
N THR A 90 8.90 0.45 2.28
CA THR A 90 9.78 1.31 1.49
C THR A 90 10.60 0.48 0.51
N PHE A 91 10.86 1.00 -0.69
CA PHE A 91 11.79 0.35 -1.60
C PHE A 91 13.19 0.27 -0.99
N SER A 92 13.89 -0.85 -1.15
CA SER A 92 15.31 -0.94 -0.75
C SER A 92 16.20 -0.16 -1.70
N ASP A 93 15.87 -0.17 -2.99
CA ASP A 93 16.45 0.70 -4.01
C ASP A 93 15.35 1.60 -4.58
N LYS A 94 15.53 2.93 -4.47
CA LYS A 94 14.52 3.89 -4.97
C LYS A 94 14.28 3.79 -6.47
N ALA A 95 15.27 3.33 -7.24
CA ALA A 95 15.14 3.14 -8.68
C ALA A 95 14.14 2.02 -9.03
N ASP A 96 13.82 1.14 -8.08
CA ASP A 96 12.81 0.09 -8.30
C ASP A 96 11.39 0.64 -8.47
N TYR A 97 11.13 1.88 -8.04
CA TYR A 97 9.86 2.56 -8.29
C TYR A 97 9.51 2.61 -9.79
N ASP A 98 10.52 2.82 -10.64
CA ASP A 98 10.34 2.95 -12.09
C ASP A 98 10.02 1.63 -12.79
N LYS A 99 10.12 0.48 -12.09
CA LYS A 99 9.73 -0.84 -12.62
C LYS A 99 8.23 -1.08 -12.56
N ILE A 100 7.50 -0.30 -11.76
CA ILE A 100 6.06 -0.49 -11.53
C ILE A 100 5.26 -0.03 -12.75
N GLN A 101 4.35 -0.87 -13.21
CA GLN A 101 3.44 -0.59 -14.32
C GLN A 101 1.98 -0.68 -13.88
N ALA A 102 1.11 0.03 -14.59
CA ALA A 102 -0.30 0.22 -14.20
C ALA A 102 -1.10 -1.07 -14.02
N LYS A 103 -0.74 -2.14 -14.75
CA LYS A 103 -1.48 -3.41 -14.79
C LYS A 103 -0.78 -4.55 -14.06
N ASP A 104 0.31 -4.28 -13.35
CA ASP A 104 1.05 -5.31 -12.65
C ASP A 104 0.19 -6.04 -11.60
N ARG A 105 0.59 -7.27 -11.29
CA ARG A 105 0.06 -8.03 -10.16
C ARG A 105 1.16 -8.19 -9.12
N ILE A 106 0.86 -7.78 -7.90
CA ILE A 106 1.84 -7.68 -6.82
C ILE A 106 1.60 -8.82 -5.84
N SER A 107 2.68 -9.50 -5.46
CA SER A 107 2.68 -10.50 -4.39
C SER A 107 3.76 -10.16 -3.37
N PHE A 108 3.50 -10.51 -2.10
CA PHE A 108 4.44 -10.32 -1.01
C PHE A 108 4.68 -11.65 -0.31
N GLU A 109 5.94 -11.98 -0.08
CA GLU A 109 6.36 -13.20 0.60
C GLU A 109 6.97 -12.88 1.96
N GLY A 110 6.74 -13.77 2.95
CA GLY A 110 7.29 -13.63 4.29
C GLY A 110 6.52 -12.70 5.22
N LEU A 111 5.29 -12.30 4.87
CA LEU A 111 4.43 -11.48 5.74
C LEU A 111 4.02 -12.20 7.04
N ASP A 112 3.97 -13.52 7.02
CA ASP A 112 3.75 -14.40 8.17
C ASP A 112 4.95 -14.44 9.13
N GLN A 113 6.13 -14.03 8.64
CA GLN A 113 7.40 -14.02 9.37
C GLN A 113 7.98 -12.61 9.51
N LEU A 114 7.11 -11.60 9.53
CA LEU A 114 7.51 -10.21 9.80
C LEU A 114 8.25 -10.13 11.14
N ALA A 115 9.38 -9.43 11.12
CA ALA A 115 10.19 -9.16 12.29
C ALA A 115 10.86 -7.80 12.13
N PRO A 116 11.12 -7.05 13.23
CA PRO A 116 11.79 -5.76 13.13
C PRO A 116 13.10 -5.84 12.34
N GLY A 117 13.26 -4.98 11.33
CA GLY A 117 14.45 -4.91 10.48
C GLY A 117 14.58 -6.02 9.43
N LYS A 118 13.61 -6.94 9.31
CA LYS A 118 13.60 -7.97 8.27
C LYS A 118 12.89 -7.44 7.02
N ALA A 119 13.57 -7.45 5.87
CA ALA A 119 12.98 -7.09 4.59
C ALA A 119 11.91 -8.11 4.14
N VAL A 120 10.98 -7.63 3.33
CA VAL A 120 9.92 -8.40 2.67
C VAL A 120 10.27 -8.53 1.20
N THR A 121 10.02 -9.71 0.63
CA THR A 121 10.19 -9.91 -0.82
C THR A 121 8.89 -9.53 -1.52
N MET A 122 8.97 -8.61 -2.47
CA MET A 122 7.87 -8.21 -3.34
C MET A 122 8.13 -8.73 -4.75
N THR A 123 7.16 -9.46 -5.32
CA THR A 123 7.19 -9.88 -6.71
C THR A 123 6.22 -9.05 -7.52
N ILE A 124 6.71 -8.47 -8.60
CA ILE A 124 5.93 -7.78 -9.62
C ILE A 124 5.76 -8.74 -10.79
N LYS A 125 4.51 -9.06 -11.11
CA LYS A 125 4.18 -9.83 -12.32
C LYS A 125 3.60 -8.89 -13.37
N HIS A 126 4.32 -8.75 -14.48
CA HIS A 126 3.98 -7.86 -15.57
C HIS A 126 2.94 -8.46 -16.53
N GLU A 127 2.29 -7.60 -17.33
CA GLU A 127 1.31 -8.01 -18.33
C GLU A 127 1.94 -8.88 -19.43
N ASP A 128 3.22 -8.66 -19.75
CA ASP A 128 3.98 -9.44 -20.74
C ASP A 128 4.42 -10.83 -20.25
N GLY A 129 4.17 -11.13 -18.97
CA GLY A 129 4.51 -12.40 -18.32
C GLY A 129 5.90 -12.44 -17.68
N SER A 130 6.71 -11.39 -17.83
CA SER A 130 7.96 -11.24 -17.07
C SER A 130 7.69 -10.92 -15.61
N ASN A 131 8.69 -11.14 -14.74
CA ASN A 131 8.60 -10.83 -13.32
C ASN A 131 9.86 -10.13 -12.82
N ASP A 132 9.67 -9.15 -11.94
CA ASP A 132 10.71 -8.58 -11.11
C ASP A 132 10.53 -9.03 -9.66
N SER A 133 11.65 -9.28 -8.97
CA SER A 133 11.66 -9.62 -7.54
C SER A 133 12.53 -8.62 -6.80
N LEU A 134 11.90 -7.89 -5.88
CA LEU A 134 12.48 -6.75 -5.19
C LEU A 134 12.46 -6.95 -3.67
N GLN A 135 13.39 -6.30 -2.98
CA GLN A 135 13.36 -6.20 -1.52
C GLN A 135 12.71 -4.89 -1.11
N VAL A 136 11.75 -4.96 -0.19
CA VAL A 136 11.13 -3.79 0.42
C VAL A 136 11.29 -3.85 1.95
N ASN A 137 11.52 -2.70 2.57
CA ASN A 137 11.80 -2.56 3.99
C ASN A 137 10.58 -2.06 4.74
N HIS A 138 10.64 -2.15 6.06
CA HIS A 138 9.65 -1.57 6.95
C HIS A 138 10.28 -1.12 8.26
N THR A 139 9.59 -0.23 8.98
CA THR A 139 10.05 0.28 10.29
C THR A 139 9.21 -0.26 11.46
N LEU A 140 8.38 -1.28 11.22
CA LEU A 140 7.53 -1.86 12.27
C LEU A 140 8.37 -2.43 13.43
N ASN A 141 8.00 -2.08 14.65
CA ASN A 141 8.43 -2.77 15.87
C ASN A 141 7.50 -3.96 16.19
N GLU A 142 7.83 -4.75 17.21
CA GLU A 142 7.04 -5.93 17.61
C GLU A 142 5.57 -5.62 17.91
N ASN A 143 5.29 -4.52 18.63
CA ASN A 143 3.91 -4.12 18.93
C ASN A 143 3.13 -3.72 17.66
N GLU A 144 3.78 -3.01 16.74
CA GLU A 144 3.16 -2.63 15.46
C GLU A 144 2.92 -3.84 14.56
N ILE A 145 3.77 -4.87 14.62
CA ILE A 145 3.54 -6.16 13.96
C ILE A 145 2.30 -6.85 14.56
N ASN A 146 2.15 -6.84 15.88
CA ASN A 146 0.95 -7.38 16.53
C ASN A 146 -0.33 -6.64 16.11
N TRP A 147 -0.27 -5.32 15.92
CA TRP A 147 -1.40 -4.54 15.39
C TRP A 147 -1.76 -4.97 13.97
N PHE A 148 -0.76 -5.18 13.11
CA PHE A 148 -0.96 -5.66 11.76
C PHE A 148 -1.64 -7.04 11.75
N GLN A 149 -1.14 -7.99 12.55
CA GLN A 149 -1.71 -9.33 12.68
C GLN A 149 -3.16 -9.32 13.22
N ALA A 150 -3.48 -8.41 14.14
CA ALA A 150 -4.84 -8.23 14.65
C ALA A 150 -5.76 -7.45 13.69
N GLY A 151 -5.22 -6.92 12.58
CA GLY A 151 -5.96 -6.14 11.59
C GLY A 151 -6.23 -4.68 11.97
N SER A 152 -5.77 -4.22 13.14
CA SER A 152 -5.56 -2.81 13.53
C SER A 152 -5.04 -2.73 14.97
N ALA A 153 -4.51 -1.57 15.36
CA ALA A 153 -4.16 -1.28 16.76
C ALA A 153 -5.39 -1.38 17.69
N LEU A 154 -6.56 -0.95 17.23
CA LEU A 154 -7.80 -1.01 18.02
C LEU A 154 -8.25 -2.46 18.24
N ASN A 155 -8.17 -3.30 17.21
CA ASN A 155 -8.49 -4.73 17.31
C ASN A 155 -7.53 -5.42 18.28
N TYR A 156 -6.23 -5.11 18.21
CA TYR A 156 -5.25 -5.67 19.13
C TYR A 156 -5.58 -5.30 20.58
N VAL A 157 -5.84 -4.02 20.89
CA VAL A 157 -6.26 -3.60 22.24
C VAL A 157 -7.56 -4.31 22.66
N GLY A 158 -8.49 -4.51 21.73
CA GLY A 158 -9.72 -5.26 21.97
C GLY A 158 -9.49 -6.74 22.31
N SER A 159 -8.48 -7.38 21.71
CA SER A 159 -8.18 -8.80 21.92
C SER A 159 -7.39 -9.11 23.20
N GLN A 160 -6.84 -8.08 23.86
CA GLN A 160 -6.11 -8.22 25.13
C GLN A 160 -7.03 -8.12 26.37
N LYS A 161 -8.33 -7.94 26.17
CA LYS A 161 -9.35 -7.89 27.23
C LYS A 161 -9.98 -9.26 27.44
#